data_AF-A0A6A6VD61-F1
#
_entry.id   AF-A0A6A6VD61-F1
#
_cell.length_a   1.000
_cell.length_b   1.000
_cell.length_c   1.000
_cell.angle_alpha   90.00
_cell.angle_beta   90.00
_cell.angle_gamma   90.00
#
_symmetry.space_group_name_H-M   'P 1'
#
loop_
_entity.id
_entity.type
_entity.pdbx_description
1 polymer ?
#
loop_
_entity_poly.entity_id
_entity_poly.type
_entity_poly.pdbx_seq_one_letter_code
_entity_poly.pdbx_strand_id
1 'polypeptide(L)'
;MRFAVITVLSALVAPLAYAAALGPAHINALAAREDAAQKTYEDVVGYALPDGRRKIDFYLNGALEGSAVETSDGVEFFDAEGIAVPLDDLDETALAARQSKFSFAIKFAKIIAKWGKRAWDFFYCIGLNAGWRCGDEFLDCATGGTPPWACITGLACVGIAAGKC
;
A
#
# COMPACT_ATOMS: atom_id res chain seq x y z
N MET A 1 -32.86 -54.35 39.08
CA MET A 1 -31.67 -54.24 38.19
C MET A 1 -32.14 -54.10 36.75
N ARG A 2 -31.96 -52.93 36.15
CA ARG A 2 -31.49 -52.69 34.77
C ARG A 2 -31.59 -51.19 34.48
N PHE A 3 -30.44 -50.53 34.55
CA PHE A 3 -30.16 -49.20 34.04
C PHE A 3 -30.01 -49.25 32.51
N ALA A 4 -30.48 -48.21 31.81
CA ALA A 4 -29.96 -47.73 30.53
C ALA A 4 -30.61 -46.35 30.28
N VAL A 5 -30.06 -45.27 30.84
CA VAL A 5 -29.01 -44.41 30.25
C VAL A 5 -29.39 -43.87 28.88
N ILE A 6 -29.81 -42.61 28.89
CA ILE A 6 -30.04 -41.72 27.76
C ILE A 6 -28.68 -41.38 27.14
N THR A 7 -28.52 -41.54 25.83
CA THR A 7 -27.40 -40.95 25.08
C THR A 7 -27.93 -40.36 23.78
N VAL A 8 -28.12 -39.04 23.79
CA VAL A 8 -28.33 -38.21 22.59
C VAL A 8 -26.95 -38.00 21.97
N LEU A 9 -26.70 -38.65 20.83
CA LEU A 9 -25.47 -38.49 20.07
C LEU A 9 -25.61 -37.31 19.10
N SER A 10 -25.47 -36.09 19.60
CA SER A 10 -25.28 -34.90 18.78
C SER A 10 -23.80 -34.80 18.42
N ALA A 11 -23.41 -35.27 17.25
CA ALA A 11 -22.03 -35.22 16.77
C ALA A 11 -21.91 -34.31 15.52
N LEU A 12 -20.85 -33.50 15.55
CA LEU A 12 -20.22 -32.77 14.43
C LEU A 12 -20.82 -31.41 14.04
N VAL A 13 -20.66 -30.44 14.94
CA VAL A 13 -20.33 -29.07 14.54
C VAL A 13 -18.86 -28.86 14.83
N ALA A 14 -18.04 -28.73 13.80
CA ALA A 14 -16.67 -28.24 13.92
C ALA A 14 -16.37 -27.32 12.73
N PRO A 15 -16.53 -25.99 12.85
CA PRO A 15 -15.74 -25.10 12.02
C PRO A 15 -14.29 -25.21 12.49
N LEU A 16 -13.41 -25.58 11.56
CA LEU A 16 -11.96 -25.41 11.67
C LEU A 16 -11.66 -23.94 11.94
N ALA A 17 -11.56 -23.58 13.23
CA ALA A 17 -10.95 -22.32 13.64
C ALA A 17 -9.44 -22.49 13.47
N TYR A 18 -8.91 -22.05 12.32
CA TYR A 18 -7.51 -21.69 12.22
C TYR A 18 -7.30 -20.46 13.11
N ALA A 19 -7.04 -20.69 14.39
CA ALA A 19 -6.43 -19.68 15.24
C ALA A 19 -4.97 -19.55 14.75
N ALA A 20 -4.71 -18.62 13.83
CA ALA A 20 -3.36 -18.17 13.57
C ALA A 20 -2.83 -17.58 14.88
N ALA A 21 -2.07 -18.37 15.63
CA ALA A 21 -1.40 -17.90 16.83
C ALA A 21 -0.34 -16.88 16.39
N LEU A 22 -0.71 -15.60 16.46
CA LEU A 22 0.20 -14.49 16.19
C LEU A 22 1.33 -14.58 17.22
N GLY A 23 2.55 -14.85 16.75
CA GLY A 23 3.72 -14.90 17.63
C GLY A 23 3.96 -13.55 18.32
N PRO A 24 4.76 -13.50 19.40
CA PRO A 24 5.06 -12.27 20.14
C PRO A 24 5.57 -11.13 19.25
N ALA A 25 6.27 -11.44 18.16
CA ALA A 25 6.72 -10.45 17.17
C ALA A 25 5.55 -9.79 16.41
N HIS A 26 4.50 -10.54 16.08
CA HIS A 26 3.29 -10.01 15.45
C HIS A 26 2.41 -9.26 16.45
N ILE A 27 2.32 -9.74 17.69
CA ILE A 27 1.61 -9.04 18.77
C ILE A 27 2.32 -7.72 19.10
N ASN A 28 3.65 -7.70 19.17
CA ASN A 28 4.42 -6.49 19.39
C ASN A 28 4.32 -5.53 18.19
N ALA A 29 4.23 -6.04 16.96
CA ALA A 29 3.98 -5.21 15.78
C ALA A 29 2.57 -4.63 15.75
N LEU A 30 1.55 -5.38 16.22
CA LEU A 30 0.17 -4.90 16.37
C LEU A 30 0.02 -3.92 17.53
N ALA A 31 0.68 -4.16 18.67
CA ALA A 31 0.69 -3.28 19.83
C ALA A 31 1.46 -1.97 19.56
N ALA A 32 2.59 -2.05 18.85
CA ALA A 32 3.29 -0.87 18.35
C ALA A 32 2.45 -0.07 17.34
N ARG A 33 1.54 -0.74 16.61
CA ARG A 33 0.55 -0.09 15.74
C ARG A 33 -0.59 0.54 16.52
N GLU A 34 -1.10 -0.07 17.59
CA GLU A 34 -2.14 0.51 18.45
C GLU A 34 -1.66 1.76 19.21
N ASP A 35 -0.44 1.75 19.75
CA ASP A 35 0.12 2.93 20.42
C ASP A 35 0.47 4.08 19.45
N ALA A 36 0.77 3.76 18.18
CA ALA A 36 0.96 4.75 17.12
C ALA A 36 -0.37 5.21 16.46
N ALA A 37 -1.43 4.41 16.56
CA ALA A 37 -2.73 4.62 15.92
C ALA A 37 -3.53 5.80 16.50
N GLN A 38 -3.14 6.34 17.65
CA GLN A 38 -3.95 7.35 18.32
C GLN A 38 -3.63 8.80 17.89
N LYS A 39 -2.66 9.06 17.00
CA LYS A 39 -2.36 10.44 16.56
C LYS A 39 -2.16 10.75 15.07
N THR A 40 -1.76 9.83 14.19
CA THR A 40 -1.67 10.11 12.73
C THR A 40 -1.51 8.81 11.96
N TYR A 41 -2.56 8.30 11.32
CA TYR A 41 -2.37 7.25 10.31
C TYR A 41 -1.67 7.89 9.10
N GLU A 42 -0.46 7.41 8.77
CA GLU A 42 0.18 7.77 7.50
C GLU A 42 -0.53 7.01 6.37
N ASP A 43 -1.03 7.74 5.37
CA ASP A 43 -1.71 7.15 4.21
C ASP A 43 -0.73 6.31 3.35
N VAL A 44 0.58 6.56 3.47
CA VAL A 44 1.62 5.85 2.71
C VAL A 44 2.80 5.50 3.61
N VAL A 45 3.12 4.21 3.69
CA VAL A 45 4.21 3.70 4.54
C VAL A 45 5.23 2.95 3.70
N GLY A 46 6.47 3.43 3.69
CA GLY A 46 7.59 2.79 3.00
C GLY A 46 8.51 2.04 3.96
N TYR A 47 8.97 0.85 3.56
CA TYR A 47 9.92 0.05 4.34
C TYR A 47 10.76 -0.87 3.44
N ALA A 48 11.85 -1.40 3.99
CA ALA A 48 12.70 -2.37 3.31
C ALA A 48 12.24 -3.80 3.62
N LEU A 49 12.21 -4.65 2.60
CA LEU A 49 11.99 -6.08 2.68
C LEU A 49 13.29 -6.80 3.13
N PRO A 50 13.21 -8.07 3.58
CA PRO A 50 14.39 -8.84 3.99
C PRO A 50 15.45 -9.01 2.90
N ASP A 51 15.05 -8.95 1.64
CA ASP A 51 15.93 -9.02 0.46
C ASP A 51 16.55 -7.65 0.08
N GLY A 52 16.28 -6.60 0.86
CA GLY A 52 16.78 -5.25 0.65
C GLY A 52 15.95 -4.40 -0.32
N ARG A 53 14.93 -4.96 -0.97
CA ARG A 53 14.04 -4.20 -1.86
C ARG A 53 13.12 -3.31 -1.04
N ARG A 54 12.75 -2.16 -1.57
CA ARG A 54 11.76 -1.29 -0.91
C ARG A 54 10.34 -1.71 -1.25
N LYS A 55 9.44 -1.58 -0.29
CA LYS A 55 8.00 -1.77 -0.42
C LYS A 55 7.27 -0.56 0.14
N ILE A 56 6.19 -0.18 -0.53
CA ILE A 56 5.24 0.83 -0.07
C ILE A 56 3.91 0.12 0.17
N ASP A 57 3.30 0.38 1.31
CA ASP A 57 1.91 0.04 1.58
C ASP A 57 1.07 1.31 1.57
N PHE A 58 -0.08 1.24 0.89
CA PHE A 58 -1.04 2.34 0.77
C PHE A 58 -2.24 2.06 1.68
N TYR A 59 -2.55 3.00 2.56
CA TYR A 59 -3.63 2.89 3.53
C TYR A 59 -4.73 3.92 3.26
N LEU A 60 -5.98 3.52 3.51
CA LEU A 60 -7.13 4.39 3.55
C LEU A 60 -7.89 4.15 4.85
N ASN A 61 -7.97 5.17 5.70
CA ASN A 61 -8.66 5.07 6.99
C ASN A 61 -8.18 3.88 7.84
N GLY A 62 -6.89 3.55 7.75
CA GLY A 62 -6.27 2.42 8.45
C GLY A 62 -6.41 1.05 7.77
N ALA A 63 -7.17 0.93 6.69
CA ALA A 63 -7.26 -0.29 5.88
C ALA A 63 -6.17 -0.29 4.79
N LEU A 64 -5.53 -1.45 4.56
CA LEU A 64 -4.59 -1.62 3.46
C LEU A 64 -5.39 -1.67 2.14
N GLU A 65 -5.08 -0.75 1.23
CA GLU A 65 -5.73 -0.67 -0.08
C GLU A 65 -4.88 -1.31 -1.19
N GLY A 66 -3.58 -1.43 -0.95
CA GLY A 66 -2.67 -2.13 -1.82
C GLY A 66 -1.22 -1.83 -1.49
N SER A 67 -0.32 -2.33 -2.32
CA SER A 67 1.10 -2.17 -2.10
C SER A 67 1.88 -2.09 -3.41
N ALA A 68 3.10 -1.58 -3.32
CA ALA A 68 4.04 -1.46 -4.41
C ALA A 68 5.41 -2.01 -3.97
N VAL A 69 6.01 -2.88 -4.76
CA VAL A 69 7.30 -3.51 -4.45
C VAL A 69 8.31 -3.15 -5.52
N GLU A 70 9.48 -2.72 -5.09
CA GLU A 70 10.61 -2.43 -5.99
C GLU A 70 11.02 -3.68 -6.77
N THR A 71 11.34 -3.47 -8.04
CA THR A 71 11.93 -4.46 -8.93
C THR A 71 13.22 -3.89 -9.53
N SER A 72 13.94 -4.68 -10.33
CA SER A 72 15.15 -4.23 -11.03
C SER A 72 14.91 -3.00 -11.91
N ASP A 73 13.75 -2.96 -12.56
CA ASP A 73 13.46 -2.02 -13.64
C ASP A 73 12.41 -0.96 -13.24
N GLY A 74 11.77 -1.15 -12.09
CA GLY A 74 10.74 -0.25 -11.62
C GLY A 74 10.04 -0.81 -10.40
N VAL A 75 8.74 -1.04 -10.54
CA VAL A 75 7.86 -1.37 -9.41
C VAL A 75 6.73 -2.25 -9.90
N GLU A 76 6.39 -3.25 -9.08
CA GLU A 76 5.20 -4.08 -9.25
C GLU A 76 4.14 -3.65 -8.24
N PHE A 77 2.90 -3.50 -8.69
CA PHE A 77 1.78 -3.05 -7.86
C PHE A 77 0.86 -4.22 -7.54
N PHE A 78 0.31 -4.20 -6.33
CA PHE A 78 -0.59 -5.22 -5.81
C PHE A 78 -1.81 -4.53 -5.20
N ASP A 79 -2.98 -5.13 -5.36
CA ASP A 79 -4.17 -4.69 -4.63
C ASP A 79 -4.14 -5.13 -3.16
N ALA A 80 -5.21 -4.85 -2.41
CA ALA A 80 -5.36 -5.21 -1.01
C ALA A 80 -5.30 -6.73 -0.74
N GLU A 81 -5.61 -7.55 -1.75
CA GLU A 81 -5.58 -9.01 -1.66
C GLU A 81 -4.19 -9.58 -2.04
N GLY A 82 -3.27 -8.72 -2.49
CA GLY A 82 -1.94 -9.13 -2.92
C GLY A 82 -1.90 -9.63 -4.36
N ILE A 83 -2.94 -9.36 -5.16
CA ILE A 83 -2.99 -9.72 -6.58
C ILE A 83 -2.26 -8.63 -7.38
N ALA A 84 -1.35 -9.05 -8.27
CA ALA A 84 -0.62 -8.13 -9.12
C ALA A 84 -1.57 -7.35 -10.02
N VAL A 85 -1.40 -6.03 -10.05
CA VAL A 85 -2.20 -5.11 -10.86
C VAL A 85 -1.36 -4.73 -12.08
N PRO A 86 -1.68 -5.25 -13.28
CA PRO A 86 -1.00 -4.84 -14.50
C PRO A 86 -1.23 -3.35 -14.73
N LEU A 87 -0.15 -2.62 -15.01
CA LEU A 87 -0.20 -1.17 -15.18
C LEU A 87 -0.80 -0.76 -16.54
N ASP A 88 -0.80 -1.71 -17.48
CA ASP A 88 -1.24 -1.58 -18.86
C ASP A 88 -2.79 -1.53 -18.96
N ASP A 89 -3.47 -2.18 -18.01
CA ASP A 89 -4.93 -2.26 -17.90
C ASP A 89 -5.54 -1.12 -17.07
N LEU A 90 -4.73 -0.12 -16.71
CA LEU A 90 -5.15 1.05 -15.94
C LEU A 90 -5.80 2.12 -16.83
N ASP A 91 -6.80 1.71 -17.62
CA ASP A 91 -7.74 2.65 -18.22
C ASP A 91 -8.54 3.36 -17.10
N GLU A 92 -8.96 4.61 -17.34
CA GLU A 92 -9.67 5.40 -16.32
C GLU A 92 -11.00 4.78 -15.87
N THR A 93 -11.58 3.89 -16.69
CA THR A 93 -12.85 3.19 -16.47
C THR A 93 -12.72 2.02 -15.50
N ALA A 94 -11.68 1.19 -15.62
CA ALA A 94 -11.32 0.12 -14.69
C ALA A 94 -10.89 0.69 -13.32
N LEU A 95 -10.24 1.84 -13.36
CA LEU A 95 -9.87 2.68 -12.23
C LEU A 95 -11.09 3.25 -11.48
N ALA A 96 -12.09 3.77 -12.20
CA ALA A 96 -13.29 4.36 -11.62
C ALA A 96 -14.17 3.33 -10.89
N ALA A 97 -14.12 2.05 -11.30
CA ALA A 97 -14.79 0.96 -10.59
C ALA A 97 -14.16 0.64 -9.23
N ARG A 98 -12.87 0.98 -9.03
CA ARG A 98 -12.18 0.85 -7.74
C ARG A 98 -12.43 2.12 -6.93
N GLN A 99 -13.48 2.11 -6.10
CA GLN A 99 -13.95 3.23 -5.27
C GLN A 99 -12.95 3.80 -4.24
N SER A 100 -11.69 3.35 -4.21
CA SER A 100 -10.77 3.69 -3.13
C SER A 100 -9.67 4.68 -3.52
N LYS A 101 -9.02 5.26 -2.50
CA LYS A 101 -7.78 6.04 -2.65
C LYS A 101 -6.66 5.23 -3.34
N PHE A 102 -6.84 3.95 -3.64
CA PHE A 102 -5.98 3.19 -4.56
C PHE A 102 -5.93 3.79 -5.97
N SER A 103 -6.98 4.51 -6.40
CA SER A 103 -6.94 5.33 -7.62
C SER A 103 -5.73 6.27 -7.66
N PHE A 104 -5.27 6.75 -6.50
CA PHE A 104 -4.12 7.61 -6.37
C PHE A 104 -2.79 6.85 -6.33
N ALA A 105 -2.74 5.67 -5.69
CA ALA A 105 -1.60 4.75 -5.81
C ALA A 105 -1.37 4.36 -7.29
N ILE A 106 -2.45 4.22 -8.05
CA ILE A 106 -2.39 4.00 -9.49
C ILE A 106 -1.87 5.23 -10.25
N LYS A 107 -2.24 6.46 -9.88
CA LYS A 107 -1.64 7.68 -10.47
C LYS A 107 -0.12 7.67 -10.32
N PHE A 108 0.35 7.34 -9.12
CA PHE A 108 1.77 7.12 -8.84
C PHE A 108 2.38 5.99 -9.67
N ALA A 109 1.63 4.90 -9.83
CA ALA A 109 2.03 3.77 -10.67
C ALA A 109 2.25 4.19 -12.12
N LYS A 110 1.40 5.06 -12.69
CA LYS A 110 1.57 5.59 -14.05
C LYS A 110 2.85 6.41 -14.20
N ILE A 111 3.16 7.24 -13.20
CA ILE A 111 4.41 8.02 -13.18
C ILE A 111 5.61 7.07 -13.13
N ILE A 112 5.58 6.08 -12.25
CA ILE A 112 6.66 5.11 -12.11
C ILE A 112 6.78 4.20 -13.34
N ALA A 113 5.69 3.81 -13.99
CA ALA A 113 5.73 3.05 -15.24
C ALA A 113 6.47 3.82 -16.34
N LYS A 114 6.32 5.15 -16.36
CA LYS A 114 6.93 6.01 -17.39
C LYS A 114 8.40 6.32 -17.15
N TRP A 115 8.83 6.50 -15.89
CA TRP A 115 10.20 6.88 -15.55
C TRP A 115 10.97 5.83 -14.73
N GLY A 116 10.37 4.68 -14.50
CA GLY A 116 10.94 3.51 -13.84
C GLY A 116 11.47 3.80 -12.45
N LYS A 117 12.55 3.10 -12.12
CA LYS A 117 13.26 3.19 -10.84
C LYS A 117 13.64 4.62 -10.44
N ARG A 118 13.92 5.52 -11.40
CA ARG A 118 14.28 6.91 -11.07
C ARG A 118 13.12 7.67 -10.43
N ALA A 119 11.89 7.47 -10.89
CA ALA A 119 10.72 8.09 -10.26
C ALA A 119 10.48 7.49 -8.86
N TRP A 120 10.66 6.17 -8.71
CA TRP A 120 10.59 5.52 -7.40
C TRP A 120 11.60 6.11 -6.42
N ASP A 121 12.87 6.24 -6.82
CA ASP A 121 13.94 6.83 -6.02
C ASP A 121 13.64 8.28 -5.63
N PHE A 122 13.10 9.06 -6.56
CA PHE A 122 12.70 10.43 -6.31
C PHE A 122 11.61 10.54 -5.23
N PHE A 123 10.56 9.72 -5.30
CA PHE A 123 9.50 9.76 -4.29
C PHE A 123 9.95 9.30 -2.91
N TYR A 124 10.88 8.35 -2.83
CA TYR A 124 11.55 8.03 -1.58
C TYR A 124 12.39 9.19 -1.04
N CYS A 125 13.07 9.92 -1.93
CA CYS A 125 13.90 11.06 -1.54
C CYS A 125 13.08 12.21 -0.96
N ILE A 126 12.01 12.61 -1.64
CA ILE A 126 11.17 13.74 -1.21
C ILE A 126 10.23 13.39 -0.03
N GLY A 127 10.19 12.13 0.37
CA GLY A 127 9.28 11.59 1.37
C GLY A 127 7.95 11.15 0.76
N LEU A 128 7.59 9.89 1.00
CA LEU A 128 6.42 9.26 0.39
C LEU A 128 5.10 9.95 0.73
N ASN A 129 4.90 10.35 1.99
CA ASN A 129 3.68 11.07 2.41
C ASN A 129 3.59 12.47 1.80
N ALA A 130 4.72 13.16 1.59
CA ALA A 130 4.74 14.47 0.93
C ALA A 130 4.46 14.33 -0.56
N GLY A 131 5.09 13.35 -1.22
CA GLY A 131 4.78 12.97 -2.59
C GLY A 131 3.31 12.59 -2.76
N TRP A 132 2.75 11.81 -1.84
CA TRP A 132 1.35 11.42 -1.83
C TRP A 132 0.41 12.61 -1.75
N ARG A 133 0.63 13.51 -0.77
CA ARG A 133 -0.18 14.71 -0.61
C ARG A 133 -0.17 15.61 -1.87
N CYS A 134 0.96 15.64 -2.57
CA CYS A 134 1.20 16.48 -3.76
C CYS A 134 1.15 15.70 -5.08
N GLY A 135 0.55 14.52 -5.08
CA GLY A 135 0.62 13.61 -6.22
C GLY A 135 -0.18 14.07 -7.42
N ASP A 136 -1.23 14.88 -7.23
CA ASP A 136 -2.00 15.45 -8.34
C ASP A 136 -1.13 16.42 -9.16
N GLU A 137 -0.35 17.27 -8.50
CA GLU A 137 0.56 18.18 -9.19
C GLU A 137 1.63 17.41 -10.00
N PHE A 138 2.16 16.32 -9.44
CA PHE A 138 3.10 15.46 -10.16
C PHE A 138 2.44 14.72 -11.32
N LEU A 139 1.20 14.29 -11.18
CA LEU A 139 0.46 13.62 -12.26
C LEU A 139 0.16 14.57 -13.42
N ASP A 140 -0.23 15.81 -13.13
CA ASP A 140 -0.49 16.82 -14.16
C ASP A 140 0.76 17.08 -15.00
N CYS A 141 1.90 17.28 -14.32
CA CYS A 141 3.20 17.35 -14.98
C CYS A 141 3.49 16.10 -15.81
N ALA A 142 3.23 14.92 -15.24
CA ALA A 142 3.54 13.67 -15.88
C ALA A 142 2.74 13.42 -17.17
N THR A 143 1.47 13.82 -17.15
CA THR A 143 0.54 13.83 -18.29
C THR A 143 1.06 14.74 -19.39
N GLY A 144 1.62 15.90 -19.02
CA GLY A 144 2.32 16.81 -19.94
C GLY A 144 3.71 16.33 -20.40
N GLY A 145 4.19 15.18 -19.92
CA GLY A 145 5.51 14.63 -20.27
C GLY A 145 6.67 15.15 -19.43
N THR A 146 6.39 15.98 -18.43
CA THR A 146 7.40 16.51 -17.51
C THR A 146 7.68 15.49 -16.41
N PRO A 147 8.94 15.08 -16.20
CA PRO A 147 9.27 14.14 -15.15
C PRO A 147 9.13 14.75 -13.74
N PRO A 148 8.98 13.92 -12.68
CA PRO A 148 8.75 14.40 -11.32
C PRO A 148 9.80 15.40 -10.81
N TRP A 149 11.09 15.14 -11.06
CA TRP A 149 12.20 16.02 -10.65
C TRP A 149 12.27 17.35 -11.42
N ALA A 150 11.45 17.54 -12.45
CA ALA A 150 11.34 18.81 -13.19
C ALA A 150 9.96 19.46 -13.03
N CYS A 151 9.06 18.85 -12.25
CA CYS A 151 7.69 19.33 -12.07
C CYS A 151 7.65 20.48 -11.06
N ILE A 152 7.70 21.73 -11.52
CA ILE A 152 7.75 22.92 -10.65
C ILE A 152 6.57 22.97 -9.67
N THR A 153 5.36 22.63 -10.11
CA THR A 153 4.15 22.62 -9.26
C THR A 153 4.24 21.57 -8.16
N GLY A 154 4.64 20.34 -8.50
CA GLY A 154 4.84 19.26 -7.53
C GLY A 154 5.96 19.57 -6.54
N LEU A 155 7.10 20.06 -7.03
CA LEU A 155 8.22 20.49 -6.19
C LEU A 155 7.82 21.63 -5.24
N ALA A 156 7.03 22.60 -5.71
CA ALA A 156 6.52 23.68 -4.88
C ALA A 156 5.54 23.19 -3.81
N CYS A 157 4.66 22.23 -4.13
CA CYS A 157 3.74 21.63 -3.15
C CYS A 157 4.48 20.85 -2.05
N VAL A 158 5.52 20.10 -2.44
CA VAL A 158 6.35 19.32 -1.51
C VAL A 158 7.25 20.23 -0.66
N GLY A 159 7.65 21.38 -1.21
CA GLY A 159 8.40 22.41 -0.51
C GLY A 159 9.82 21.97 -0.17
N ILE A 160 10.27 22.24 1.07
CA ILE A 160 11.66 22.03 1.50
C ILE A 160 12.12 20.58 1.31
N ALA A 161 11.22 19.61 1.39
CA ALA A 161 11.55 18.20 1.22
C ALA A 161 12.06 17.87 -0.20
N ALA A 162 11.78 18.72 -1.19
CA ALA A 162 12.27 18.54 -2.56
C ALA A 162 13.66 19.16 -2.80
N GLY A 163 14.16 20.05 -1.94
CA GLY A 163 15.37 20.84 -2.23
C GLY A 163 16.70 20.08 -2.30
N LYS A 164 16.71 18.78 -2.01
CA LYS A 164 17.90 17.89 -2.06
C LYS A 164 17.68 16.65 -2.93
N CYS A 165 16.57 16.65 -3.66
CA CYS A 165 16.10 15.62 -4.57
C CYS A 165 15.85 16.29 -5.94
#